data_AF-A0A0C9YVH7-F1
#
_entry.id   AF-A0A0C9YVH7-F1
#
_cell.length_a   1.000
_cell.length_b   1.000
_cell.length_c   1.000
_cell.angle_alpha   90.00
_cell.angle_beta   90.00
_cell.angle_gamma   90.00
#
_symmetry.space_group_name_H-M   'P 1'
#
loop_
_entity.id
_entity.type
_entity.pdbx_description
1 polymer ?
#
loop_
_entity_poly.entity_id
_entity_poly.type
_entity_poly.pdbx_seq_one_letter_code
_entity_poly.pdbx_strand_id
1 'polypeptide(L)' 'MELELFPHIQLKPSKGISLATAHHLLRREGFQFQKYKKSLYYDGHEQPDVIADCQNHFLPEMAKYE' A
#
# COMPACT_ATOMS: atom_id res chain seq x y z
N MET A 1 27.67 11.45 -4.63
CA MET A 1 27.77 10.43 -5.71
C MET A 1 27.24 9.14 -5.13
N GLU A 2 26.09 8.65 -5.62
CA GLU A 2 25.56 7.37 -5.18
C GLU A 2 26.51 6.26 -5.65
N LEU A 3 26.97 5.44 -4.71
CA LEU A 3 27.88 4.36 -5.00
C LEU A 3 27.06 3.22 -5.62
N GLU A 4 27.26 2.93 -6.90
CA GLU A 4 26.64 1.77 -7.51
C GLU A 4 27.16 0.49 -6.83
N LEU A 5 26.28 -0.20 -6.10
CA LEU A 5 26.61 -1.35 -5.25
C LEU A 5 27.19 -2.52 -6.06
N PHE A 6 26.61 -2.80 -7.23
CA PHE A 6 26.91 -3.98 -8.05
C PHE A 6 28.33 -4.03 -8.64
N PRO A 7 28.89 -2.96 -9.24
CA PRO A 7 30.26 -2.99 -9.75
C PRO A 7 31.31 -3.15 -8.64
N HIS A 8 31.03 -2.69 -7.41
CA HIS A 8 31.97 -2.82 -6.29
C HIS A 8 32.12 -4.26 -5.79
N ILE A 9 31.03 -5.04 -5.80
CA ILE A 9 31.03 -6.45 -5.37
C ILE A 9 31.37 -7.43 -6.51
N GLN A 10 31.93 -6.94 -7.63
CA GLN A 10 32.28 -7.73 -8.84
C GLN A 10 31.10 -8.53 -9.41
N LEU A 11 29.86 -8.15 -9.09
CA LEU A 11 28.67 -8.88 -9.47
C LEU A 11 28.06 -8.19 -10.69
N LYS A 12 28.31 -8.76 -11.88
CA LYS A 12 27.68 -8.27 -13.12
C LYS A 12 26.19 -8.64 -13.08
N PRO A 13 25.26 -7.67 -13.19
CA PRO A 13 23.84 -7.97 -13.27
C PRO A 13 23.59 -8.68 -14.61
N SER A 14 23.55 -10.02 -14.57
CA SER A 14 23.39 -10.85 -15.77
C SER A 14 21.93 -11.22 -16.03
N LYS A 15 21.15 -11.38 -14.95
CA LYS A 15 19.72 -11.64 -14.97
C LYS A 15 19.09 -10.97 -13.75
N GLY A 16 17.95 -10.30 -13.96
CA GLY A 16 17.12 -9.83 -12.85
C GLY A 16 16.54 -10.99 -12.04
N ILE A 17 15.86 -10.68 -10.94
CA ILE A 17 15.12 -11.68 -10.19
C ILE A 17 13.90 -12.16 -10.99
N SER A 18 13.52 -13.43 -10.79
CA SER A 18 12.28 -13.94 -11.39
C SER A 18 11.06 -13.25 -10.79
N LEU A 19 9.94 -13.23 -11.53
CA LEU A 19 8.66 -12.72 -11.01
C LEU A 19 8.23 -13.43 -9.72
N ALA A 20 8.46 -14.75 -9.63
CA ALA A 20 8.16 -15.51 -8.43
C ALA A 20 8.98 -15.01 -7.23
N THR A 21 10.29 -14.80 -7.42
CA THR A 21 11.18 -14.25 -6.39
C THR A 21 10.75 -12.84 -5.98
N ALA A 22 10.39 -11.99 -6.94
CA ALA A 22 9.88 -10.65 -6.67
C ALA A 22 8.59 -10.69 -5.83
N HIS A 23 7.62 -11.55 -6.20
CA HIS A 23 6.39 -11.72 -5.43
C HIS A 23 6.64 -12.23 -4.01
N HIS A 24 7.57 -13.15 -3.81
CA HIS A 24 7.93 -13.63 -2.47
C HIS A 24 8.53 -12.54 -1.60
N LEU A 25 9.45 -11.73 -2.16
CA LEU A 25 10.03 -10.59 -1.45
C LEU A 25 8.94 -9.58 -1.07
N LEU A 26 8.10 -9.18 -2.03
CA LEU A 26 6.99 -8.26 -1.78
C LEU A 26 6.08 -8.76 -0.65
N ARG A 27 5.69 -10.04 -0.65
CA ARG A 27 4.88 -10.61 0.43
C ARG A 27 5.60 -10.59 1.77
N ARG A 28 6.90 -10.89 1.81
CA ARG A 28 7.70 -10.88 3.05
C ARG A 28 7.82 -9.48 3.63
N GLU A 29 7.95 -8.46 2.78
CA GLU A 29 8.01 -7.05 3.18
C GLU A 29 6.60 -6.47 3.49
N GLY A 30 5.55 -7.30 3.53
CA GLY A 30 4.19 -6.87 3.89
C GLY A 30 3.40 -6.26 2.74
N PHE A 31 3.89 -6.30 1.52
CA PHE A 31 3.13 -5.84 0.35
C PHE A 31 2.03 -6.84 0.02
N GLN A 32 0.79 -6.36 0.05
CA GLN A 32 -0.38 -7.10 -0.39
C GLN A 32 -0.90 -6.49 -1.69
N PHE A 33 -1.18 -7.35 -2.67
CA PHE A 33 -1.85 -6.91 -3.88
C PHE A 33 -3.25 -6.40 -3.51
N GLN A 34 -3.45 -5.10 -3.62
CA GLN A 34 -4.75 -4.47 -3.47
C GLN A 34 -5.31 -4.22 -4.87
N LYS A 35 -6.58 -4.60 -5.08
CA LYS A 35 -7.31 -4.33 -6.32
C LYS A 35 -7.50 -2.82 -6.56
N TYR A 36 -7.33 -2.02 -5.51
CA TYR A 36 -7.50 -0.57 -5.51
C TYR A 36 -6.22 0.14 -5.98
N LYS A 37 -6.36 1.08 -6.92
CA LYS A 37 -5.25 1.93 -7.39
C LYS A 37 -4.76 2.84 -6.25
N LYS A 38 -3.54 2.63 -5.76
CA LYS A 38 -2.83 3.62 -4.93
C LYS A 38 -2.46 4.83 -5.80
N SER A 39 -3.38 5.80 -5.87
CA SER A 39 -3.27 7.15 -6.44
C SER A 39 -4.65 7.68 -6.87
N LEU A 40 -5.70 6.85 -6.82
CA LEU A 40 -7.06 7.37 -6.84
C LEU A 40 -7.29 7.93 -5.44
N TYR A 41 -7.32 9.26 -5.31
CA TYR A 41 -7.94 9.88 -4.15
C TYR A 41 -9.38 9.40 -4.16
N TYR A 42 -9.63 8.31 -3.44
CA TYR A 42 -10.95 8.10 -2.88
C TYR A 42 -11.19 9.34 -2.03
N ASP A 43 -12.27 10.06 -2.31
CA ASP A 43 -12.76 11.01 -1.33
C ASP A 43 -12.77 10.27 0.02
N GLY A 44 -12.23 10.85 1.09
CA GLY A 44 -12.10 10.15 2.37
C GLY A 44 -13.44 9.58 2.83
N HIS A 45 -14.54 10.20 2.37
CA HIS A 45 -15.92 9.80 2.54
C HIS A 45 -16.34 8.48 1.89
N GLU A 46 -15.58 7.93 0.94
CA GLU A 46 -15.87 6.65 0.28
C GLU A 46 -15.13 5.45 0.88
N GLN A 47 -14.19 5.66 1.81
CA GLN A 47 -13.49 4.56 2.46
C GLN A 47 -14.47 3.78 3.37
N PRO A 48 -14.54 2.43 3.28
CA PRO A 48 -15.48 1.64 4.07
C PRO A 48 -15.43 1.91 5.57
N ASP A 49 -14.22 2.13 6.10
CA ASP A 49 -14.02 2.42 7.52
C ASP A 49 -14.63 3.77 7.92
N VAL A 50 -14.49 4.79 7.06
CA VAL A 50 -15.03 6.14 7.29
C VAL A 50 -16.55 6.14 7.17
N ILE A 51 -17.11 5.40 6.21
CA ILE A 51 -18.56 5.23 6.08
C ILE A 51 -19.13 4.54 7.33
N ALA A 52 -18.46 3.49 7.79
CA ALA A 52 -18.89 2.73 8.97
C ALA A 52 -18.88 3.61 10.23
N ASP A 53 -17.82 4.40 10.43
CA ASP A 53 -17.72 5.33 11.57
C ASP A 53 -18.80 6.44 11.49
N CYS A 54 -18.99 7.01 10.29
CA CYS A 54 -19.97 8.06 10.08
C CYS A 54 -21.41 7.59 10.39
N GLN A 55 -21.79 6.41 9.87
CA GLN A 55 -23.14 5.86 10.03
C GLN A 55 -23.42 5.34 11.44
N ASN A 56 -22.44 4.68 12.06
CA ASN A 56 -22.68 3.96 13.32
C ASN A 56 -22.32 4.78 14.56
N HIS A 57 -21.46 5.79 14.43
CA HIS A 57 -20.97 6.59 15.55
C HIS A 57 -21.32 8.07 15.39
N PHE A 58 -20.80 8.73 14.36
CA PHE A 58 -20.87 10.19 14.22
C PHE A 58 -22.30 10.72 14.09
N LEU A 59 -23.07 10.25 13.09
CA LEU A 59 -24.44 10.73 12.86
C LEU A 59 -25.39 10.42 14.04
N PRO A 60 -25.37 9.21 14.64
CA PRO A 60 -26.17 8.92 15.83
C PRO A 60 -25.81 9.77 17.05
N GLU A 61 -24.56 10.17 17.21
CA GLU A 61 -24.16 11.08 18.28
C GLU A 61 -24.64 12.50 18.03
N MET A 62 -24.48 13.00 16.81
CA MET A 62 -24.93 14.35 16.45
C MET A 62 -26.44 14.53 16.58
N ALA A 63 -27.23 13.50 16.23
CA ALA A 63 -28.69 13.51 16.39
C ALA A 63 -29.16 13.65 17.85
N LYS A 64 -28.28 13.44 18.85
CA LYS A 64 -28.62 13.66 20.27
C LYS A 64 -28.56 15.13 20.68
N TYR A 65 -27.94 15.97 19.87
CA TYR A 65 -27.72 17.39 20.13
C TYR A 65 -28.58 18.31 19.25
N GLU A 66 -29.43 17.74 18.40
CA GLU A 66 -30.55 18.41 17.70
C GLU A 66 -31.82 18.43 18.56
#